data_AF-A0A559QSP4-F1
#
_entry.id   AF-A0A559QSP4-F1
#
_cell.length_a   1.000
_cell.length_b   1.000
_cell.length_c   1.000
_cell.angle_alpha   90.00
_cell.angle_beta   90.00
_cell.angle_gamma   90.00
#
_symmetry.space_group_name_H-M   'P 1'
#
loop_
_entity.id
_entity.type
_entity.pdbx_description
1 polymer ?
#
loop_
_entity_poly.entity_id
_entity_poly.type
_entity_poly.pdbx_seq_one_letter_code
_entity_poly.pdbx_strand_id
1 'polypeptide(L)'
;MKLNFQYADNSHNESVEKVIASAPDALAAFDNFDWRGEVKKAEVLKKCSPTLTVILEDDVEFVWVSAYGDSENPIFISECNFPGEVSAWFGLSKKQGTVSLSSDSFSSKQARQVIECFLSRSHDLLRELYA
;
A
#
# COMPACT_ATOMS: atom_id res chain seq x y z
N MET A 1 5.12 -3.99 -13.78
CA MET A 1 4.88 -3.78 -12.34
C MET A 1 6.20 -3.56 -11.64
N LYS A 2 6.22 -2.63 -10.69
CA LYS A 2 7.38 -2.31 -9.86
C LYS A 2 6.99 -2.41 -8.39
N LEU A 3 7.96 -2.76 -7.55
CA LEU A 3 7.89 -2.59 -6.11
C LEU A 3 8.83 -1.47 -5.71
N ASN A 4 8.39 -0.62 -4.79
CA ASN A 4 9.27 0.31 -4.08
C ASN A 4 9.24 0.00 -2.60
N PHE A 5 10.42 -0.19 -2.01
CA PHE A 5 10.61 -0.36 -0.58
C PHE A 5 11.23 0.90 0.01
N GLN A 6 10.59 1.49 1.00
CA GLN A 6 11.21 2.49 1.86
C GLN A 6 11.45 1.83 3.21
N TYR A 7 12.72 1.64 3.56
CA TYR A 7 13.16 1.11 4.84
C TYR A 7 13.24 2.23 5.88
N ALA A 8 13.38 1.86 7.14
CA ALA A 8 13.38 2.83 8.24
C ALA A 8 14.60 3.77 8.24
N ASP A 9 15.72 3.34 7.66
CA ASP A 9 16.97 4.09 7.59
C ASP A 9 17.05 5.03 6.38
N ASN A 10 16.18 4.84 5.39
CA ASN A 10 16.04 5.70 4.23
C ASN A 10 15.67 7.13 4.61
N SER A 11 16.08 8.06 3.75
CA SER A 11 15.51 9.41 3.70
C SER A 11 14.12 9.38 3.04
N HIS A 12 13.32 10.43 3.25
CA HIS A 12 11.96 10.49 2.69
C HIS A 12 11.89 10.33 1.15
N ASN A 13 12.96 10.71 0.44
CA ASN A 13 13.10 10.61 -1.01
C ASN A 13 13.89 9.38 -1.48
N GLU A 14 14.21 8.45 -0.58
CA GLU A 14 14.93 7.22 -0.91
C GLU A 14 13.98 6.02 -0.86
N SER A 15 14.09 5.16 -1.87
CA SER A 15 13.46 3.86 -1.91
C SER A 15 14.28 2.90 -2.76
N VAL A 16 14.10 1.61 -2.53
CA VAL A 16 14.68 0.54 -3.34
C VAL A 16 13.63 0.06 -4.32
N GLU A 17 13.88 0.27 -5.61
CA GLU A 17 13.00 -0.20 -6.69
C GLU A 17 13.36 -1.65 -7.09
N LYS A 18 12.33 -2.47 -7.32
CA LYS A 18 12.46 -3.82 -7.87
C LYS A 18 11.38 -4.07 -8.91
N VAL A 19 11.78 -4.38 -10.13
CA VAL A 19 10.86 -4.85 -11.17
C VAL A 19 10.43 -6.28 -10.85
N ILE A 20 9.14 -6.54 -10.94
CA ILE A 20 8.55 -7.87 -10.71
C ILE A 20 7.63 -8.27 -11.85
N ALA A 21 7.53 -9.59 -12.09
CA ALA A 21 6.81 -10.13 -13.23
C ALA A 21 5.34 -10.46 -12.91
N SER A 22 5.00 -10.73 -11.64
CA SER A 22 3.72 -11.31 -11.29
C SER A 22 3.16 -10.85 -9.93
N ALA A 23 1.83 -10.91 -9.79
CA ALA A 23 1.15 -10.61 -8.52
C ALA A 23 1.64 -11.47 -7.32
N PRO A 24 1.89 -12.78 -7.48
CA PRO A 24 2.52 -13.57 -6.43
C PRO A 24 3.86 -13.02 -5.94
N ASP A 25 4.67 -12.42 -6.80
CA ASP A 25 5.95 -11.82 -6.39
C ASP A 25 5.75 -10.62 -5.47
N ALA A 26 4.70 -9.83 -5.70
CA ALA A 26 4.34 -8.69 -4.84
C ALA A 26 3.84 -9.16 -3.47
N LEU A 27 3.00 -10.20 -3.42
CA LEU A 27 2.53 -10.78 -2.16
C LEU A 27 3.67 -11.43 -1.38
N ALA A 28 4.54 -12.18 -2.06
CA ALA A 28 5.74 -12.74 -1.45
C ALA A 28 6.69 -11.64 -0.93
N ALA A 29 6.79 -10.50 -1.63
CA ALA A 29 7.56 -9.36 -1.15
C ALA A 29 6.97 -8.77 0.15
N PHE A 30 5.65 -8.62 0.23
CA PHE A 30 4.98 -8.20 1.47
C PHE A 30 5.23 -9.20 2.61
N ASP A 31 5.03 -10.49 2.33
CA ASP A 31 5.12 -11.57 3.33
C ASP A 31 6.56 -11.75 3.86
N ASN A 32 7.57 -11.52 3.03
CA ASN A 32 8.99 -11.66 3.40
C ASN A 32 9.63 -10.35 3.92
N PHE A 33 8.93 -9.22 3.85
CA PHE A 33 9.46 -7.97 4.36
C PHE A 33 9.47 -7.98 5.89
N ASP A 34 10.60 -7.61 6.50
CA ASP A 34 10.76 -7.59 7.96
C ASP A 34 10.06 -6.38 8.57
N TRP A 35 8.73 -6.36 8.51
CA TRP A 35 7.89 -5.27 9.03
C TRP A 35 8.22 -4.96 10.48
N ARG A 36 8.40 -5.99 11.32
CA ARG A 36 8.67 -5.82 12.74
C ARG A 36 10.04 -5.19 12.98
N GLY A 37 11.09 -5.72 12.34
CA GLY A 37 12.44 -5.19 12.46
C GLY A 37 12.54 -3.77 11.94
N GLU A 38 11.88 -3.44 10.82
CA GLU A 38 11.88 -2.09 10.28
C GLU A 38 11.07 -1.11 11.11
N VAL A 39 9.91 -1.50 11.66
CA VAL A 39 9.15 -0.64 12.58
C VAL A 39 9.98 -0.32 13.82
N LYS A 40 10.64 -1.34 14.40
CA LYS A 40 11.55 -1.16 15.53
C LYS A 40 12.71 -0.22 15.20
N LYS A 41 13.29 -0.32 14.00
CA LYS A 41 14.32 0.62 13.53
C LYS A 41 13.75 2.04 13.39
N ALA A 42 12.55 2.19 12.85
CA ALA A 42 11.91 3.48 12.66
C ALA A 42 11.67 4.22 13.99
N GLU A 43 11.26 3.49 15.04
CA GLU A 43 11.11 4.04 16.39
C GLU A 43 12.43 4.61 16.95
N VAL A 44 13.55 3.92 16.68
CA VAL A 44 14.89 4.33 17.13
C VAL A 44 15.43 5.50 16.30
N LEU A 45 15.32 5.40 14.98
CA LEU A 45 15.93 6.35 14.04
C LEU A 45 15.10 7.63 13.86
N LYS A 46 13.78 7.56 14.10
CA LYS A 46 12.81 8.66 13.92
C LYS A 46 12.87 9.31 12.54
N LYS A 47 13.06 8.51 11.49
CA LYS A 47 13.16 8.96 10.10
C LYS A 47 11.89 8.68 9.31
N CYS A 48 11.73 7.45 8.84
CA CYS A 48 10.62 7.04 7.98
C CYS A 48 9.99 5.76 8.50
N SER A 49 8.68 5.64 8.31
CA SER A 49 7.98 4.38 8.52
C SER A 49 8.25 3.45 7.34
N PRO A 50 8.52 2.16 7.61
CA PRO A 50 8.70 1.19 6.54
C PRO A 50 7.48 1.14 5.63
N THR A 51 7.71 1.16 4.32
CA THR A 51 6.65 1.23 3.32
C THR A 51 6.95 0.29 2.15
N LEU A 52 5.94 -0.44 1.70
CA LEU A 52 5.94 -1.19 0.46
C LEU A 52 4.91 -0.58 -0.48
N THR A 53 5.35 -0.19 -1.67
CA THR A 53 4.49 0.27 -2.76
C THR A 53 4.52 -0.73 -3.90
N VAL A 54 3.36 -1.00 -4.48
CA VAL A 54 3.19 -1.77 -5.72
C VAL A 54 2.65 -0.82 -6.79
N ILE A 55 3.34 -0.74 -7.92
CA ILE A 55 2.99 0.16 -9.03
C ILE A 55 2.72 -0.69 -10.28
N LEU A 56 1.51 -0.59 -10.85
CA LEU A 56 1.12 -1.29 -12.07
C LEU A 56 1.39 -0.47 -13.32
N GLU A 57 1.07 0.83 -13.29
CA GLU A 57 1.28 1.79 -14.37
C GLU A 57 1.91 3.06 -13.79
N ASP A 58 2.96 3.56 -14.43
CA ASP A 58 3.89 4.59 -13.92
C ASP A 58 3.15 5.74 -13.20
N ASP A 59 3.15 5.69 -11.86
CA ASP A 59 2.58 6.64 -10.90
C ASP A 59 1.06 6.94 -11.00
N VAL A 60 0.31 6.17 -11.80
CA VAL A 60 -1.15 6.33 -11.96
C VAL A 60 -1.94 5.25 -11.20
N GLU A 61 -1.46 4.00 -11.27
CA GLU A 61 -2.12 2.85 -10.64
C GLU A 61 -1.17 2.23 -9.61
N PHE A 62 -1.43 2.49 -8.33
CA PHE A 62 -0.58 2.03 -7.25
C PHE A 62 -1.35 1.70 -5.97
N VAL A 63 -0.74 0.88 -5.14
CA VAL A 63 -1.13 0.69 -3.74
C VAL A 63 0.12 0.73 -2.88
N TRP A 64 0.06 1.40 -1.73
CA TRP A 64 1.12 1.32 -0.74
C TRP A 64 0.57 0.98 0.62
N VAL A 65 1.40 0.32 1.42
CA VAL A 65 1.15 0.00 2.81
C VAL A 65 2.37 0.42 3.62
N SER A 66 2.15 1.12 4.74
CA SER A 66 3.20 1.60 5.63
C SER A 66 2.92 1.15 7.05
N ALA A 67 3.91 0.59 7.73
CA ALA A 67 3.74 0.05 9.08
C ALA A 67 4.31 1.01 10.13
N TYR A 68 3.63 1.10 11.28
CA TYR A 68 4.05 1.92 12.42
C TYR A 68 3.50 1.36 13.75
N GLY A 69 3.90 2.00 14.85
CA GLY A 69 3.45 1.62 16.20
C GLY A 69 4.28 0.49 16.79
N ASP A 70 3.64 -0.37 17.58
CA ASP A 70 4.30 -1.49 18.26
C ASP A 70 4.90 -2.48 17.25
N SER A 71 6.22 -2.69 17.34
CA SER A 71 6.94 -3.63 16.47
C SER A 71 6.45 -5.09 16.54
N GLU A 72 5.85 -5.54 17.65
CA GLU A 72 5.31 -6.91 17.73
C GLU A 72 3.98 -7.05 16.96
N ASN A 73 3.16 -6.00 16.97
CA ASN A 73 1.87 -5.95 16.31
C ASN A 73 1.71 -4.62 15.55
N PRO A 74 2.42 -4.44 14.43
CA PRO A 74 2.37 -3.18 13.70
C PRO A 74 0.98 -2.88 13.17
N ILE A 75 0.63 -1.59 13.20
CA ILE A 75 -0.54 -1.05 12.52
C ILE A 75 -0.10 -0.59 11.13
N PHE A 76 -0.94 -0.82 10.14
CA PHE A 76 -0.65 -0.47 8.75
C PHE A 76 -1.57 0.66 8.29
N ILE A 77 -0.97 1.73 7.78
CA ILE A 77 -1.65 2.74 6.96
C ILE A 77 -1.58 2.27 5.51
N SER A 78 -2.58 2.59 4.71
CA SER A 78 -2.54 2.30 3.29
C SER A 78 -3.25 3.36 2.47
N GLU A 79 -2.74 3.60 1.27
CA GLU A 79 -3.45 4.33 0.22
C GLU A 79 -3.39 3.51 -1.08
N CYS A 80 -4.43 3.65 -1.88
CA CYS A 80 -4.55 3.01 -3.18
C CYS A 80 -5.15 3.98 -4.19
N ASN A 81 -4.57 4.02 -5.38
CA ASN A 81 -5.05 4.77 -6.53
C ASN A 81 -5.20 3.85 -7.74
N PHE A 82 -6.38 3.87 -8.37
CA PHE A 82 -6.68 3.06 -9.56
C PHE A 82 -7.80 3.68 -10.41
N PRO A 83 -7.88 3.38 -11.72
CA PRO A 83 -8.97 3.84 -12.56
C PRO A 83 -10.30 3.16 -12.19
N GLY A 84 -11.38 3.94 -12.08
CA GLY A 84 -12.71 3.40 -11.81
C GLY A 84 -13.82 4.44 -11.77
N GLU A 85 -15.02 4.01 -11.38
CA GLU A 85 -16.16 4.92 -11.21
C GLU A 85 -16.01 5.79 -9.97
N VAL A 86 -16.17 7.10 -10.17
CA VAL A 86 -16.21 8.11 -9.10
C VAL A 86 -17.49 8.94 -9.18
N SER A 87 -17.93 9.43 -8.02
CA SER A 87 -19.07 10.34 -7.92
C SER A 87 -18.79 11.66 -8.63
N ALA A 88 -19.76 12.12 -9.41
CA ALA A 88 -19.77 13.42 -10.07
C ALA A 88 -21.06 14.18 -9.74
N TRP A 89 -21.06 15.50 -9.94
CA TRP A 89 -22.21 16.36 -9.67
C TRP A 89 -22.77 16.15 -8.25
N PHE A 90 -21.93 16.35 -7.23
CA PHE A 90 -22.30 16.19 -5.81
C PHE A 90 -22.90 14.80 -5.46
N GLY A 91 -22.48 13.74 -6.15
CA GLY A 91 -22.96 12.38 -5.90
C GLY A 91 -24.22 11.98 -6.67
N LEU A 92 -24.74 12.86 -7.53
CA LEU A 92 -25.94 12.58 -8.33
C LEU A 92 -25.67 11.80 -9.63
N SER A 93 -24.40 11.62 -9.98
CA SER A 93 -24.00 10.86 -11.17
C SER A 93 -22.67 10.14 -10.94
N LYS A 94 -22.35 9.20 -11.84
CA LYS A 94 -21.06 8.52 -11.88
C LYS A 94 -20.32 8.87 -13.16
N LYS A 95 -18.99 8.94 -13.09
CA LYS A 95 -18.10 9.05 -14.25
C LYS A 95 -16.87 8.18 -14.06
N GLN A 96 -16.16 7.89 -15.14
CA GLN A 96 -14.82 7.32 -15.05
C GLN A 96 -13.82 8.37 -14.56
N GLY A 97 -12.90 7.94 -13.69
CA GLY A 97 -11.83 8.77 -13.12
C GLY A 97 -10.87 7.95 -12.26
N THR A 98 -10.08 8.63 -11.44
CA THR A 98 -9.18 7.97 -10.47
C THR A 98 -9.90 7.82 -9.14
N VAL A 99 -10.01 6.57 -8.67
CA VAL A 99 -10.45 6.24 -7.32
C VAL A 99 -9.24 6.32 -6.42
N SER A 100 -9.35 7.08 -5.34
CA SER A 100 -8.35 7.19 -4.29
C SER A 100 -8.96 6.70 -2.97
N LEU A 101 -8.36 5.69 -2.36
CA LEU A 101 -8.79 5.11 -1.09
C LEU A 101 -7.66 5.23 -0.08
N SER A 102 -7.98 5.55 1.18
CA SER A 102 -7.00 5.66 2.26
C SER A 102 -7.56 5.11 3.56
N SER A 103 -6.76 4.38 4.33
CA SER A 103 -7.08 3.91 5.67
C SER A 103 -5.86 4.10 6.57
N ASP A 104 -6.09 4.52 7.81
CA ASP A 104 -5.05 4.77 8.82
C ASP A 104 -4.80 3.57 9.73
N SER A 105 -5.62 2.52 9.65
CA SER A 105 -5.54 1.40 10.58
C SER A 105 -5.96 0.07 9.96
N PHE A 106 -4.96 -0.68 9.51
CA PHE A 106 -5.07 -2.09 9.14
C PHE A 106 -4.23 -3.00 10.02
N SER A 107 -4.75 -4.20 10.26
CA SER A 107 -3.93 -5.33 10.67
C SER A 107 -3.03 -5.80 9.52
N SER A 108 -1.95 -6.53 9.82
CA SER A 108 -1.08 -7.13 8.78
C SER A 108 -1.85 -7.96 7.76
N LYS A 109 -2.87 -8.72 8.21
CA LYS A 109 -3.73 -9.50 7.31
C LYS A 109 -4.51 -8.62 6.34
N GLN A 110 -5.10 -7.52 6.83
CA GLN A 110 -5.84 -6.58 5.99
C GLN A 110 -4.90 -5.86 5.01
N ALA A 111 -3.72 -5.42 5.46
CA ALA A 111 -2.72 -4.79 4.59
C ALA A 111 -2.28 -5.72 3.44
N ARG A 112 -2.06 -7.00 3.73
CA ARG A 112 -1.81 -8.01 2.69
C ARG A 112 -3.00 -8.16 1.74
N GLN A 113 -4.21 -8.22 2.28
CA GLN A 113 -5.44 -8.38 1.51
C GLN A 113 -5.70 -7.19 0.60
N VAL A 114 -5.35 -5.97 1.01
CA VAL A 114 -5.40 -4.77 0.18
C VAL A 114 -4.53 -4.91 -1.07
N ILE A 115 -3.28 -5.36 -0.91
CA ILE A 115 -2.38 -5.60 -2.05
C ILE A 115 -2.95 -6.70 -2.95
N GLU A 116 -3.48 -7.77 -2.37
CA GLU A 116 -4.10 -8.87 -3.11
C GLU A 116 -5.31 -8.41 -3.94
N CYS A 117 -6.25 -7.70 -3.33
CA CYS A 117 -7.44 -7.17 -4.01
C CYS A 117 -7.09 -6.15 -5.09
N PHE A 118 -6.07 -5.32 -4.87
CA PHE A 118 -5.56 -4.40 -5.88
C PHE A 118 -5.01 -5.15 -7.10
N LEU A 119 -4.13 -6.13 -6.88
CA LEU A 119 -3.51 -6.93 -7.94
C LEU A 119 -4.51 -7.77 -8.73
N SER A 120 -5.57 -8.27 -8.07
CA SER A 120 -6.65 -9.01 -8.70
C SER A 120 -7.72 -8.13 -9.35
N ARG A 121 -7.58 -6.79 -9.29
CA ARG A 121 -8.58 -5.81 -9.74
C ARG A 121 -9.96 -6.02 -9.11
N SER A 122 -9.99 -6.54 -7.88
CA SER A 122 -11.23 -6.78 -7.11
C SER A 122 -11.69 -5.50 -6.42
N HIS A 123 -12.05 -4.49 -7.23
CA HIS A 123 -12.28 -3.12 -6.76
C HIS A 123 -13.44 -2.98 -5.75
N ASP A 124 -14.46 -3.84 -5.80
CA ASP A 124 -15.57 -3.79 -4.85
C ASP A 124 -15.13 -4.23 -3.44
N LEU A 125 -14.43 -5.36 -3.36
CA LEU A 125 -13.80 -5.82 -2.11
C LEU A 125 -12.76 -4.82 -1.60
N LEU A 126 -12.00 -4.20 -2.50
CA LEU A 126 -11.04 -3.17 -2.13
C LEU A 126 -11.76 -1.97 -1.49
N ARG A 127 -12.88 -1.50 -2.05
CA ARG A 127 -13.66 -0.43 -1.43
C ARG A 127 -14.23 -0.81 -0.07
N GLU A 128 -14.71 -2.05 0.09
CA GLU A 128 -15.21 -2.55 1.37
C GLU A 128 -14.12 -2.61 2.44
N LEU A 129 -12.88 -2.96 2.07
CA LEU A 129 -11.76 -2.97 3.00
C LEU A 129 -11.40 -1.57 3.53
N TYR A 130 -11.61 -0.53 2.74
CA TYR A 130 -11.28 0.86 3.10
C TYR A 130 -12.46 1.66 3.69
N ALA A 131 -13.65 1.07 3.79
CA ALA A 131 -14.85 1.72 4.33
C ALA A 131 -14.91 1.65 5.87
#